data_AF-A0A3N2KGD2-F1
#
_entry.id   AF-A0A3N2KGD2-F1
#
_cell.length_a   1.000
_cell.length_b   1.000
_cell.length_c   1.000
_cell.angle_alpha   90.00
_cell.angle_beta   90.00
_cell.angle_gamma   90.00
#
_symmetry.space_group_name_H-M   'P 1'
#
loop_
_entity.id
_entity.type
_entity.pdbx_description
1 polymer ?
#
loop_
_entity_poly.entity_id
_entity_poly.type
_entity_poly.pdbx_seq_one_letter_code
_entity_poly.pdbx_strand_id
1 'polypeptide(L)'
;MGLLGGAIGAGLGAVGSIFGGISASKAMKKVKNNLKEQRKRNQDWYDRRYNEDATQRADAQAILTRTEESIRNRNRQAAGAQAVMGGTEESVAAAKAANNQALADATATIAVNADKRKDAIEAQYQAKDEAIEQQLNDLEQKKAQNTAQAIQGVVQAGSNIAGIL
;
A
#
# COMPACT_ATOMS: atom_id res chain seq x y z
N MET A 1 -8.38 -15.40 -1.10
CA MET A 1 -9.71 -14.98 -0.57
C MET A 1 -9.46 -13.93 0.52
N GLY A 2 -9.25 -12.65 0.23
CA GLY A 2 -10.18 -11.73 -0.42
C GLY A 2 -10.98 -11.00 0.65
N LEU A 3 -10.39 -10.00 1.33
CA LEU A 3 -11.06 -9.25 2.42
C LEU A 3 -10.78 -7.73 2.45
N LEU A 4 -10.35 -7.12 1.35
CA LEU A 4 -10.27 -5.64 1.27
C LEU A 4 -10.97 -5.11 0.01
N GLY A 5 -12.06 -5.78 -0.38
CA GLY A 5 -13.00 -5.29 -1.37
C GLY A 5 -14.26 -4.83 -0.66
N GLY A 6 -14.57 -3.53 -0.76
CA GLY A 6 -15.87 -2.99 -0.38
C GLY A 6 -15.81 -1.99 0.77
N ALA A 7 -15.77 -0.70 0.39
CA ALA A 7 -16.54 0.40 0.98
C ALA A 7 -15.88 1.79 0.80
N ILE A 8 -15.27 2.06 -0.36
CA ILE A 8 -15.03 3.46 -0.78
C ILE A 8 -15.93 3.73 -1.99
N GLY A 9 -17.22 3.58 -1.76
CA GLY A 9 -18.27 3.75 -2.75
C GLY A 9 -19.57 4.11 -2.05
N ALA A 10 -19.50 5.06 -1.12
CA ALA A 10 -20.67 5.54 -0.40
C ALA A 10 -20.75 7.06 -0.50
N GLY A 11 -21.63 7.50 -1.41
CA GLY A 11 -22.44 8.69 -1.15
C GLY A 11 -21.84 10.04 -1.56
N LEU A 12 -21.76 10.31 -2.86
CA LEU A 12 -22.11 11.63 -3.39
C LEU A 12 -23.31 11.52 -4.34
N GLY A 13 -24.29 10.70 -3.93
CA GLY A 13 -25.64 10.76 -4.47
C GLY A 13 -26.39 11.92 -3.81
N ALA A 14 -26.97 12.79 -4.63
CA ALA A 14 -27.87 13.88 -4.27
C ALA A 14 -27.27 15.08 -3.51
N VAL A 15 -26.75 16.04 -4.28
CA VAL A 15 -27.03 17.46 -3.99
C VAL A 15 -27.88 17.98 -5.14
N GLY A 16 -29.15 17.54 -5.15
CA GLY A 16 -30.21 18.12 -5.97
C GLY A 16 -30.60 19.47 -5.40
N SER A 17 -29.83 20.50 -5.71
CA SER A 17 -30.23 21.92 -5.71
C SER A 17 -28.94 22.72 -5.88
N ILE A 18 -28.76 23.23 -7.09
CA ILE A 18 -27.76 24.24 -7.38
C ILE A 18 -28.18 25.50 -6.61
N PHE A 19 -27.75 25.61 -5.36
CA PHE A 19 -27.68 26.89 -4.68
C PHE A 19 -26.42 27.59 -5.18
N GLY A 20 -26.61 28.71 -5.89
CA GLY A 20 -25.66 29.70 -6.43
C GLY A 20 -24.14 29.46 -6.42
N GLY A 21 -23.47 29.84 -7.52
CA GLY A 21 -22.07 29.55 -7.90
C GLY A 21 -20.94 29.76 -6.86
N ILE A 22 -21.20 30.36 -5.70
CA ILE A 22 -20.25 30.43 -4.58
C ILE A 22 -20.30 29.17 -3.71
N SER A 23 -21.48 28.57 -3.48
CA SER A 23 -21.63 27.42 -2.56
C SER A 23 -21.07 26.13 -3.18
N ALA A 24 -21.35 25.89 -4.46
CA ALA A 24 -20.81 24.77 -5.23
C ALA A 24 -19.28 24.83 -5.33
N SER A 25 -18.72 26.03 -5.52
CA SER A 25 -17.28 26.26 -5.56
C SER A 25 -16.59 25.96 -4.22
N LYS A 26 -17.22 26.34 -3.09
CA LYS A 26 -16.71 26.02 -1.74
C LYS A 26 -16.77 24.53 -1.44
N ALA A 27 -17.86 23.86 -1.81
CA ALA A 27 -18.00 22.41 -1.65
C ALA A 27 -16.95 21.64 -2.46
N MET A 28 -16.75 21.98 -3.74
CA MET A 28 -15.70 21.38 -4.57
C MET A 28 -14.30 21.64 -4.02
N LYS A 29 -14.02 22.84 -3.49
CA LYS A 29 -12.73 23.14 -2.83
C LYS A 29 -12.51 22.26 -1.60
N LYS A 30 -13.55 22.03 -0.78
CA LYS A 30 -13.48 21.15 0.39
C LYS A 30 -13.20 19.70 -0.01
N VAL A 31 -13.88 19.20 -1.04
CA VAL A 31 -13.64 17.85 -1.58
C VAL A 31 -12.20 17.73 -2.13
N LYS A 32 -11.74 18.71 -2.92
CA LYS A 32 -10.35 18.74 -3.42
C LYS A 32 -9.32 18.74 -2.28
N ASN A 33 -9.55 19.53 -1.24
CA ASN A 33 -8.66 19.56 -0.06
C ASN A 33 -8.66 18.20 0.67
N ASN A 34 -9.82 17.59 0.88
CA ASN A 34 -9.91 16.26 1.48
C ASN A 34 -9.19 15.19 0.65
N LEU A 35 -9.28 15.24 -0.69
CA LEU A 35 -8.56 14.34 -1.59
C LEU A 35 -7.04 14.54 -1.50
N LYS A 36 -6.57 15.79 -1.48
CA LYS A 36 -5.15 16.09 -1.26
C LYS A 36 -4.65 15.60 0.09
N GLU A 37 -5.45 15.75 1.14
CA GLU A 37 -5.11 15.27 2.48
C GLU A 37 -5.08 13.74 2.52
N GLN A 38 -6.03 13.07 1.85
CA GLN A 38 -5.99 11.62 1.66
C GLN A 38 -4.73 11.17 0.93
N ARG A 39 -4.33 11.88 -0.12
CA ARG A 39 -3.09 11.61 -0.86
C ARG A 39 -1.87 11.73 0.05
N LYS A 40 -1.79 12.81 0.82
CA LYS A 40 -0.71 13.02 1.79
C LYS A 40 -0.66 11.90 2.84
N ARG A 41 -1.81 11.55 3.43
CA ARG A 41 -1.86 10.42 4.38
C ARG A 41 -1.47 9.08 3.75
N ASN A 42 -1.77 8.89 2.46
CA ASN A 42 -1.34 7.71 1.72
C ASN A 42 0.20 7.67 1.56
N GLN A 43 0.79 8.81 1.22
CA GLN A 43 2.23 8.98 1.12
C GLN A 43 2.92 8.80 2.48
N ASP A 44 2.43 9.46 3.53
CA ASP A 44 2.99 9.31 4.89
C ASP A 44 2.92 7.85 5.38
N TRP A 45 1.84 7.14 5.03
CA TRP A 45 1.71 5.71 5.32
C TRP A 45 2.70 4.87 4.53
N TYR A 46 2.88 5.15 3.24
CA TYR A 46 3.84 4.47 2.37
C TYR A 46 5.28 4.68 2.87
N ASP A 47 5.68 5.93 3.11
CA ASP A 47 7.02 6.28 3.59
C ASP A 47 7.32 5.60 4.93
N ARG A 48 6.35 5.54 5.84
CA ARG A 48 6.52 4.82 7.12
C ARG A 48 6.65 3.31 6.92
N ARG A 49 5.85 2.70 6.04
CA ARG A 49 5.78 1.24 5.87
C ARG A 49 6.90 0.67 5.01
N TYR A 50 7.29 1.39 3.97
CA TYR A 50 8.36 1.01 3.05
C TYR A 50 9.73 1.05 3.73
N ASN A 51 9.94 2.02 4.63
CA ASN A 51 11.18 2.19 5.39
C ASN A 51 11.22 1.40 6.71
N GLU A 52 10.17 0.64 7.05
CA GLU A 52 10.14 -0.20 8.26
C GLU A 52 11.09 -1.39 8.08
N ASP A 53 12.12 -1.48 8.96
CA ASP A 53 13.19 -2.50 8.89
C ASP A 53 12.61 -3.92 8.83
N ALA A 54 13.04 -4.69 7.83
CA ALA A 54 12.55 -6.04 7.59
C ALA A 54 13.10 -7.07 8.60
N THR A 55 14.26 -6.82 9.20
CA THR A 55 14.98 -7.77 10.06
C THR A 55 14.50 -7.77 11.51
N GLN A 56 13.95 -6.65 11.98
CA GLN A 56 13.40 -6.50 13.33
C GLN A 56 11.98 -7.07 13.46
N ARG A 57 11.46 -7.69 12.40
CA ARG A 57 10.06 -8.11 12.33
C ARG A 57 9.87 -9.54 12.82
N ALA A 58 8.68 -9.77 13.37
CA ALA A 58 8.28 -11.05 13.95
C ALA A 58 8.33 -12.22 12.95
N ASP A 59 8.16 -11.97 11.65
CA ASP A 59 8.28 -12.99 10.60
C ASP A 59 9.74 -13.41 10.36
N ALA A 60 10.66 -12.45 10.30
CA ALA A 60 12.09 -12.73 10.23
C ALA A 60 12.57 -13.47 11.49
N GLN A 61 12.16 -13.01 12.68
CA GLN A 61 12.47 -13.68 13.95
C GLN A 61 11.91 -15.11 13.99
N ALA A 62 10.67 -15.33 13.56
CA ALA A 62 10.08 -16.67 13.52
C ALA A 62 10.81 -17.62 12.55
N ILE A 63 11.28 -17.11 11.40
CA ILE A 63 12.10 -17.90 10.46
C ILE A 63 13.44 -18.25 11.11
N LEU A 64 14.10 -17.30 11.76
CA LEU A 64 15.35 -17.53 12.47
C LEU A 64 15.18 -18.53 13.60
N THR A 65 14.17 -18.36 14.46
CA THR A 65 13.87 -19.28 15.57
C THR A 65 13.62 -20.70 15.08
N ARG A 66 12.81 -20.89 14.03
CA ARG A 66 12.58 -22.22 13.45
C ARG A 66 13.85 -22.83 12.85
N THR A 67 14.69 -21.99 12.26
CA THR A 67 15.98 -22.42 11.69
C THR A 67 16.93 -22.86 12.79
N GLU A 68 17.03 -22.07 13.88
CA GLU A 68 17.81 -22.42 15.06
C GLU A 68 17.31 -23.71 15.72
N GLU A 69 16.01 -23.89 15.88
CA GLU A 69 15.43 -25.15 16.38
C GLU A 69 15.77 -26.35 15.49
N SER A 70 15.70 -26.17 14.17
CA SER A 70 16.09 -27.21 13.20
C SER A 70 17.56 -27.58 13.32
N ILE A 71 18.45 -26.58 13.36
CA ILE A 71 19.89 -26.75 13.57
C ILE A 71 20.16 -27.46 14.90
N ARG A 72 19.49 -27.04 15.97
CA ARG A 72 19.65 -27.64 17.30
C ARG A 72 19.22 -29.10 17.33
N ASN A 73 18.11 -29.43 16.68
CA ASN A 73 17.63 -30.81 16.58
C ASN A 73 18.58 -31.68 15.75
N ARG A 74 19.10 -31.17 14.61
CA ARG A 74 20.12 -31.87 13.81
C ARG A 74 21.39 -32.11 14.61
N ASN A 75 21.88 -31.11 15.33
CA ASN A 75 23.07 -31.24 16.17
C ASN A 75 22.86 -32.23 17.31
N ARG A 76 21.68 -32.28 17.94
CA ARG A 76 21.35 -33.29 18.96
C ARG A 76 21.34 -34.70 18.39
N GLN A 77 20.75 -34.90 17.21
CA GLN A 77 20.74 -36.20 16.53
C GLN A 77 22.16 -36.63 16.14
N ALA A 78 22.95 -35.72 15.59
CA ALA A 78 24.35 -35.96 15.25
C ALA A 78 25.18 -36.32 16.50
N ALA A 79 25.03 -35.57 17.60
CA ALA A 79 25.71 -35.87 18.86
C ALA A 79 25.30 -37.23 19.45
N GLY A 80 24.01 -37.59 19.39
CA GLY A 80 23.53 -38.90 19.81
C GLY A 80 24.09 -40.04 18.96
N ALA A 81 24.16 -39.85 17.64
CA ALA A 81 24.77 -40.83 16.73
C ALA A 81 26.29 -40.93 16.93
N GLN A 82 26.99 -39.81 17.16
CA GLN A 82 28.43 -39.79 17.45
C GLN A 82 28.77 -40.46 18.78
N ALA A 83 27.92 -40.31 19.80
CA ALA A 83 28.12 -40.96 21.10
C ALA A 83 28.04 -42.49 21.03
N VAL A 84 27.30 -43.04 20.05
CA VAL A 84 27.10 -44.49 19.91
C VAL A 84 28.00 -45.10 18.84
N MET A 85 28.26 -44.39 17.74
CA MET A 85 29.01 -44.92 16.59
C MET A 85 30.44 -44.40 16.46
N GLY A 86 30.86 -43.41 17.26
CA GLY A 86 32.18 -42.78 17.17
C GLY A 86 32.24 -41.74 16.05
N GLY A 87 32.11 -40.46 16.39
CA GLY A 87 32.08 -39.37 15.41
C GLY A 87 33.42 -39.09 14.75
N THR A 88 33.47 -39.17 13.41
CA THR A 88 34.63 -38.73 12.61
C THR A 88 34.58 -37.21 12.37
N GLU A 89 35.73 -36.56 12.16
CA GLU A 89 35.82 -35.12 11.89
C GLU A 89 34.99 -34.70 10.65
N GLU A 90 34.87 -35.58 9.66
CA GLU A 90 34.04 -35.38 8.46
C GLU A 90 32.56 -35.23 8.81
N SER A 91 32.04 -35.97 9.80
CA SER A 91 30.65 -35.83 10.23
C SER A 91 30.37 -34.48 10.90
N VAL A 92 31.36 -33.92 11.62
CA VAL A 92 31.26 -32.59 12.24
C VAL A 92 31.32 -31.49 11.18
N ALA A 93 32.22 -31.64 10.19
CA ALA A 93 32.33 -30.71 9.08
C ALA A 93 31.05 -30.68 8.23
N ALA A 94 30.50 -31.85 7.90
CA ALA A 94 29.24 -31.98 7.17
C ALA A 94 28.05 -31.36 7.93
N ALA A 95 27.95 -31.58 9.24
CA ALA A 95 26.91 -30.97 10.08
C ALA A 95 27.04 -29.43 10.12
N LYS A 96 28.26 -28.89 10.25
CA LYS A 96 28.51 -27.45 10.20
C LYS A 96 28.13 -26.85 8.83
N ALA A 97 28.50 -27.50 7.74
CA ALA A 97 28.14 -27.06 6.40
C ALA A 97 26.61 -27.02 6.21
N ALA A 98 25.90 -28.08 6.62
CA ALA A 98 24.44 -28.15 6.54
C ALA A 98 23.74 -27.08 7.41
N ASN A 99 24.31 -26.74 8.58
CA ASN A 99 23.78 -25.69 9.45
C ASN A 99 24.00 -24.30 8.85
N ASN A 100 25.19 -24.02 8.30
CA ASN A 100 25.49 -22.77 7.63
C ASN A 100 24.59 -22.56 6.41
N GLN A 101 24.32 -23.64 5.66
CA GLN A 101 23.42 -23.59 4.52
C GLN A 101 21.97 -23.32 4.95
N ALA A 102 21.49 -23.96 6.02
CA ALA A 102 20.16 -23.67 6.56
C ALA A 102 20.00 -22.21 7.02
N LEU A 103 21.04 -21.64 7.64
CA LEU A 103 21.10 -20.21 7.98
C LEU A 103 21.07 -19.32 6.73
N ALA A 104 21.88 -19.64 5.72
CA ALA A 104 21.92 -18.88 4.46
C ALA A 104 20.56 -18.92 3.73
N ASP A 105 19.93 -20.09 3.65
CA ASP A 105 18.60 -20.27 3.04
C ASP A 105 17.50 -19.50 3.80
N ALA A 106 17.57 -19.51 5.14
CA ALA A 106 16.68 -18.73 5.99
C ALA A 106 16.86 -17.23 5.75
N THR A 107 18.10 -16.74 5.70
CA THR A 107 18.40 -15.33 5.39
C THR A 107 17.90 -14.95 3.99
N ALA A 108 18.14 -15.79 2.98
CA ALA A 108 17.65 -15.56 1.62
C ALA A 108 16.12 -15.51 1.58
N THR A 109 15.44 -16.40 2.32
CA THR A 109 13.98 -16.41 2.43
C THR A 109 13.45 -15.14 3.10
N ILE A 110 14.14 -14.65 4.14
CA ILE A 110 13.79 -13.38 4.81
C ILE A 110 13.92 -12.22 3.82
N ALA A 111 15.00 -12.16 3.05
CA ALA A 111 15.21 -11.12 2.04
C ALA A 111 14.11 -11.14 0.96
N VAL A 112 13.81 -12.31 0.38
CA VAL A 112 12.75 -12.46 -0.63
C VAL A 112 11.38 -12.06 -0.09
N ASN A 113 11.05 -12.43 1.15
CA ASN A 113 9.79 -12.04 1.77
C ASN A 113 9.72 -10.53 2.06
N ALA A 114 10.87 -9.91 2.39
CA ALA A 114 10.96 -8.47 2.57
C ALA A 114 10.69 -7.72 1.26
N ASP A 115 11.26 -8.16 0.15
CA ASP A 115 11.06 -7.56 -1.18
C ASP A 115 9.61 -7.72 -1.63
N LYS A 116 9.04 -8.93 -1.54
CA LYS A 116 7.61 -9.16 -1.86
C LYS A 116 6.66 -8.27 -1.07
N ARG A 117 7.00 -7.97 0.19
CA ARG A 117 6.21 -7.06 1.01
C ARG A 117 6.35 -5.62 0.52
N LYS A 118 7.56 -5.16 0.18
CA LYS A 118 7.79 -3.83 -0.38
C LYS A 118 7.01 -3.67 -1.68
N ASP A 119 7.08 -4.65 -2.57
CA ASP A 119 6.31 -4.67 -3.82
C ASP A 119 4.80 -4.59 -3.54
N ALA A 120 4.30 -5.34 -2.55
CA ALA A 120 2.89 -5.30 -2.16
C ALA A 120 2.46 -3.94 -1.56
N ILE A 121 3.33 -3.31 -0.75
CA ILE A 121 3.10 -1.97 -0.18
C ILE A 121 3.08 -0.93 -1.30
N GLU A 122 4.01 -1.02 -2.25
CA GLU A 122 4.08 -0.13 -3.41
C GLU A 122 2.85 -0.30 -4.30
N ALA A 123 2.46 -1.53 -4.63
CA ALA A 123 1.24 -1.80 -5.39
C ALA A 123 -0.02 -1.25 -4.70
N GLN A 124 -0.11 -1.38 -3.37
CA GLN A 124 -1.22 -0.81 -2.59
C GLN A 124 -1.19 0.72 -2.60
N TYR A 125 -0.01 1.33 -2.51
CA TYR A 125 0.15 2.77 -2.60
C TYR A 125 -0.26 3.30 -3.97
N GLN A 126 0.27 2.73 -5.06
CA GLN A 126 -0.03 3.10 -6.44
C GLN A 126 -1.53 2.98 -6.74
N ALA A 127 -2.16 1.86 -6.41
CA ALA A 127 -3.59 1.66 -6.62
C ALA A 127 -4.46 2.72 -5.91
N LYS A 128 -4.05 3.14 -4.71
CA LYS A 128 -4.77 4.17 -3.95
C LYS A 128 -4.47 5.59 -4.46
N ASP A 129 -3.24 5.85 -4.91
CA ASP A 129 -2.87 7.13 -5.51
C ASP A 129 -3.63 7.36 -6.83
N GLU A 130 -3.67 6.35 -7.70
CA GLU A 130 -4.45 6.35 -8.95
C GLU A 130 -5.93 6.60 -8.69
N ALA A 131 -6.52 5.95 -7.70
CA ALA A 131 -7.93 6.17 -7.34
C ALA A 131 -8.20 7.62 -6.88
N ILE A 132 -7.29 8.21 -6.10
CA ILE A 132 -7.39 9.60 -5.66
C ILE A 132 -7.21 10.56 -6.85
N GLU A 133 -6.28 10.26 -7.76
CA GLU A 133 -6.04 11.06 -8.96
C GLU A 133 -7.24 11.05 -9.90
N GLN A 134 -7.87 9.89 -10.13
CA GLN A 134 -9.11 9.79 -10.89
C GLN A 134 -10.24 10.65 -10.28
N GLN A 135 -10.39 10.63 -8.95
CA GLN A 135 -11.37 11.47 -8.26
C GLN A 135 -11.07 12.97 -8.38
N LEU A 136 -9.79 13.36 -8.37
CA LEU A 136 -9.37 14.74 -8.62
C LEU A 136 -9.70 15.17 -10.05
N ASN A 137 -9.40 14.33 -11.03
CA ASN A 137 -9.66 14.59 -12.45
C ASN A 137 -11.17 14.72 -12.72
N ASP A 138 -12.01 13.83 -12.18
CA ASP A 138 -13.47 13.92 -12.29
C ASP A 138 -14.02 15.21 -11.65
N LEU A 139 -13.48 15.59 -10.48
CA LEU A 139 -13.86 16.84 -9.83
C LEU A 139 -13.48 18.08 -10.65
N GLU A 140 -12.31 18.06 -11.32
CA GLU A 140 -11.89 19.15 -12.21
C GLU A 140 -12.72 19.23 -13.49
N GLN A 141 -13.07 18.08 -14.08
CA GLN A 141 -13.98 18.03 -15.23
C GLN A 141 -15.37 18.56 -14.87
N LYS A 142 -15.94 18.13 -13.74
CA LYS A 142 -17.22 18.66 -13.23
C LYS A 142 -17.17 20.16 -12.99
N LYS A 143 -16.06 20.66 -12.45
CA LYS A 143 -15.85 22.11 -12.31
C LYS A 143 -15.88 22.81 -13.66
N ALA A 144 -15.14 22.30 -14.65
CA ALA A 144 -15.09 22.89 -16.00
C ALA A 144 -16.46 22.88 -16.69
N GLN A 145 -17.21 21.77 -16.61
CA GLN A 145 -18.57 21.66 -17.16
C GLN A 145 -19.53 22.66 -16.52
N ASN A 146 -19.53 22.77 -15.19
CA ASN A 146 -20.35 23.74 -14.47
C ASN A 146 -19.98 25.19 -14.84
N THR A 147 -18.69 25.48 -15.01
CA THR A 147 -18.23 26.80 -15.48
C THR A 147 -18.68 27.09 -16.92
N ALA A 148 -18.56 26.13 -17.83
CA ALA A 148 -18.99 26.28 -19.22
C ALA A 148 -20.50 26.52 -19.35
N GLN A 149 -21.32 25.77 -18.59
CA GLN A 149 -22.78 25.97 -18.53
C GLN A 149 -23.14 27.35 -17.96
N ALA A 150 -22.45 27.80 -16.91
CA ALA A 150 -22.66 29.14 -16.35
C ALA A 150 -22.33 30.24 -17.38
N ILE A 151 -21.23 30.10 -18.14
CA ILE A 151 -20.87 31.04 -19.20
C ILE A 151 -21.92 31.03 -20.32
N GLN A 152 -22.37 29.87 -20.79
CA GLN A 152 -23.43 29.78 -21.81
C GLN A 152 -24.75 30.42 -21.34
N GLY A 153 -25.14 30.20 -20.08
CA GLY A 153 -26.33 30.83 -19.49
C GLY A 153 -26.20 32.35 -19.40
N VAL A 154 -25.02 32.88 -19.05
CA VAL A 154 -24.75 34.33 -19.04
C VAL A 154 -24.76 34.92 -20.46
N VAL A 155 -24.23 34.21 -21.46
CA VAL A 155 -24.26 34.67 -22.86
C VAL A 155 -25.69 34.69 -23.40
N GLN A 156 -26.50 33.67 -23.11
CA GLN A 156 -27.92 33.66 -23.50
C GLN A 156 -28.72 34.78 -22.82
N ALA A 157 -28.53 34.97 -21.51
CA ALA A 157 -29.16 36.06 -20.76
C ALA A 157 -28.68 37.44 -21.24
N GLY A 158 -27.39 37.60 -21.52
CA GLY A 158 -26.80 38.83 -22.06
C GLY A 158 -27.28 39.15 -23.47
N SER A 159 -27.48 38.15 -24.34
CA SER A 159 -28.04 38.35 -25.68
C SER A 159 -29.52 38.73 -25.65
N ASN A 160 -30.30 38.19 -24.70
CA ASN A 160 -31.70 38.58 -24.51
C ASN A 160 -31.80 40.02 -23.97
N ILE A 161 -30.87 40.44 -23.09
CA ILE A 161 -30.86 41.82 -22.59
C ILE A 161 -30.35 42.80 -23.67
N ALA A 162 -29.34 42.42 -24.45
CA ALA A 162 -28.82 43.24 -25.54
C ALA A 162 -29.76 43.31 -26.76
N GLY A 163 -30.69 42.37 -26.91
CA GLY A 163 -31.75 42.42 -27.93
C GLY A 163 -33.01 43.17 -27.49
N ILE A 164 -33.11 43.57 -26.22
CA ILE A 164 -34.26 44.30 -25.64
C ILE A 164 -33.94 45.80 -25.40
N LEU A 165 -32.66 46.19 -25.42
CA LEU A 165 -32.20 47.59 -25.36
C LEU A 165 -31.93 48.14 -26.77
#